data_AF-A0A1W9WD47-F1
#
_entry.id   AF-A0A1W9WD47-F1
#
_cell.length_a   1.000
_cell.length_b   1.000
_cell.length_c   1.000
_cell.angle_alpha   90.00
_cell.angle_beta   90.00
_cell.angle_gamma   90.00
#
_symmetry.space_group_name_H-M   'P 1'
#
loop_
_entity.id
_entity.type
_entity.pdbx_description
1 polymer ?
#
loop_
_entity_poly.entity_id
_entity_poly.type
_entity_poly.pdbx_seq_one_letter_code
_entity_poly.pdbx_strand_id
1 'polypeptide(L)'
;MYDYTNFLIRILEETYKLHDKLDSEVIAEFAEAKVFTGQFSYTDGVVMPEYKYTQDSLPDPVVGESYFFLSIAQFIDGEYYVIWPESRKESGFQIQSTTNRD
;
A
#
# COMPACT_ATOMS: atom_id res chain seq x y z
N MET A 1 -2.09 -8.65 -1.78
CA MET A 1 -0.88 -9.46 -2.03
C MET A 1 -0.29 -9.21 -3.42
N TYR A 2 -1.10 -9.08 -4.48
CA TYR A 2 -0.63 -8.88 -5.87
C TYR A 2 0.40 -7.73 -6.03
N ASP A 3 0.04 -6.49 -5.67
CA ASP A 3 0.92 -5.33 -5.86
C ASP A 3 2.23 -5.44 -5.06
N TYR A 4 2.17 -5.93 -3.82
CA TYR A 4 3.35 -6.16 -2.97
C TYR A 4 4.31 -7.18 -3.56
N THR A 5 3.78 -8.28 -4.10
CA THR A 5 4.61 -9.31 -4.73
C THR A 5 5.28 -8.76 -5.98
N ASN A 6 4.55 -7.99 -6.81
CA ASN A 6 5.16 -7.34 -7.96
C ASN A 6 6.17 -6.26 -7.57
N PHE A 7 5.94 -5.51 -6.49
CA PHE A 7 6.92 -4.57 -5.95
C PHE A 7 8.24 -5.28 -5.59
N LEU A 8 8.17 -6.41 -4.88
CA LEU A 8 9.34 -7.23 -4.60
C LEU A 8 10.02 -7.73 -5.88
N ILE A 9 9.26 -8.25 -6.84
CA ILE A 9 9.82 -8.70 -8.13
C ILE A 9 10.56 -7.56 -8.83
N ARG A 10 9.99 -6.34 -8.86
CA ARG A 10 10.66 -5.18 -9.45
C ARG A 10 11.92 -4.80 -8.70
N ILE A 11 11.94 -4.87 -7.37
CA ILE A 11 13.18 -4.68 -6.60
C ILE A 11 14.24 -5.70 -7.04
N LEU A 12 13.89 -6.99 -7.10
CA LEU A 12 14.83 -8.04 -7.50
C LEU A 12 15.31 -7.87 -8.95
N GLU A 13 14.42 -7.50 -9.88
CA GLU A 13 14.79 -7.19 -11.27
C GLU A 13 15.81 -6.06 -11.34
N GLU A 14 15.58 -4.95 -10.62
CA GLU A 14 16.50 -3.81 -10.61
C GLU A 14 17.82 -4.11 -9.88
N THR A 15 17.79 -4.87 -8.77
CA THR A 15 19.00 -5.36 -8.11
C THR A 15 19.82 -6.23 -9.06
N TYR A 16 19.18 -7.17 -9.77
CA TYR A 16 19.87 -8.03 -10.72
C TYR A 16 20.47 -7.24 -11.88
N LYS A 17 19.76 -6.24 -12.42
CA LYS A 17 20.29 -5.35 -13.48
C LYS A 17 21.53 -4.57 -13.03
N LEU A 18 21.62 -4.19 -11.76
CA LEU A 18 22.73 -3.40 -11.23
C LEU A 18 23.94 -4.25 -10.85
N HIS A 19 23.72 -5.46 -10.32
CA HIS A 19 24.76 -6.28 -9.70
C HIS A 19 25.06 -7.58 -10.45
N ASP A 20 24.25 -7.96 -11.45
CA ASP A 20 24.28 -9.26 -12.16
C ASP A 20 24.25 -10.48 -11.22
N LYS A 21 23.69 -10.30 -10.02
CA LYS A 21 23.48 -11.34 -9.02
C LYS A 21 22.34 -10.99 -8.08
N LEU A 22 21.81 -12.00 -7.41
CA LEU A 22 20.83 -11.86 -6.33
C LEU A 22 21.30 -12.64 -5.10
N ASP A 23 21.65 -11.89 -4.07
CA ASP A 23 21.91 -12.39 -2.72
C ASP A 23 21.40 -11.36 -1.70
N SER A 24 21.37 -11.73 -0.42
CA SER A 24 20.83 -10.87 0.63
C SER A 24 21.57 -9.55 0.78
N GLU A 25 22.88 -9.51 0.49
CA GLU A 25 23.69 -8.31 0.65
C GLU A 25 23.30 -7.27 -0.41
N VAL A 26 23.30 -7.65 -1.69
CA VAL A 26 22.97 -6.69 -2.77
C VAL A 26 21.50 -6.28 -2.77
N ILE A 27 20.60 -7.15 -2.30
CA ILE A 27 19.19 -6.80 -2.13
C ILE A 27 19.03 -5.77 -1.01
N ALA A 28 19.72 -5.96 0.12
CA ALA A 28 19.70 -5.01 1.23
C ALA A 28 20.31 -3.66 0.83
N GLU A 29 21.46 -3.66 0.15
CA GLU A 29 22.09 -2.44 -0.38
C GLU A 29 21.15 -1.66 -1.30
N PHE A 30 20.47 -2.35 -2.22
CA PHE A 30 19.48 -1.70 -3.09
C PHE A 30 18.30 -1.14 -2.29
N ALA A 31 17.77 -1.92 -1.34
CA ALA A 31 16.65 -1.49 -0.51
C ALA A 31 17.01 -0.23 0.30
N GLU A 32 18.16 -0.21 0.97
CA GLU A 32 18.64 0.94 1.74
C GLU A 32 18.89 2.15 0.86
N ALA A 33 19.54 1.99 -0.29
CA ALA A 33 19.89 3.10 -1.16
C ALA A 33 18.69 3.68 -1.91
N LYS A 34 17.71 2.84 -2.29
CA LYS A 34 16.65 3.21 -3.24
C LYS A 34 15.24 3.13 -2.66
N VAL A 35 14.91 2.05 -1.98
CA VAL A 35 13.56 1.84 -1.44
C VAL A 35 13.34 2.71 -0.22
N PHE A 36 14.24 2.64 0.77
CA PHE A 36 14.13 3.35 2.05
C PHE A 36 14.26 4.87 1.87
N THR A 37 14.99 5.33 0.87
CA THR A 37 15.12 6.76 0.55
C THR A 37 13.97 7.28 -0.32
N GLY A 38 13.04 6.42 -0.76
CA GLY A 38 11.93 6.78 -1.64
C GLY A 38 12.33 7.15 -3.06
N GLN A 39 13.53 6.76 -3.49
CA GLN A 39 13.98 6.87 -4.88
C GLN A 39 13.41 5.77 -5.79
N PHE A 40 12.79 4.74 -5.19
CA PHE A 40 12.13 3.65 -5.88
C PHE A 40 10.68 3.52 -5.44
N SER A 41 9.78 3.40 -6.41
CA SER A 41 8.36 3.12 -6.19
C SER A 41 7.79 2.28 -7.33
N TYR A 42 6.62 1.68 -7.10
CA TYR A 42 5.93 0.84 -8.07
C TYR A 42 4.55 1.40 -8.38
N THR A 43 4.30 1.67 -9.66
CA THR A 43 3.09 2.35 -10.15
C THR A 43 2.26 1.48 -11.11
N ASP A 44 2.70 0.26 -11.40
CA ASP A 44 1.95 -0.68 -12.26
C ASP A 44 0.93 -1.51 -11.46
N GLY A 45 0.55 -1.03 -10.26
CA GLY A 45 -0.34 -1.71 -9.34
C GLY A 45 -1.79 -1.74 -9.81
N VAL A 46 -2.53 -2.76 -9.36
CA VAL A 46 -3.97 -2.93 -9.65
C VAL A 46 -4.82 -2.44 -8.49
N VAL A 47 -4.33 -2.58 -7.25
CA VAL A 47 -5.06 -2.19 -6.05
C VAL A 47 -4.69 -0.76 -5.65
N MET A 48 -3.39 -0.46 -5.64
CA MET A 48 -2.79 0.78 -5.17
C MET A 48 -2.19 1.55 -6.36
N PRO A 49 -2.41 2.87 -6.45
CA PRO A 49 -1.83 3.68 -7.52
C PRO A 49 -0.30 3.73 -7.46
N GLU A 50 0.27 3.81 -6.26
CA GLU A 50 1.72 3.78 -6.04
C GLU A 50 2.06 3.02 -4.75
N TYR A 51 3.04 2.12 -4.82
CA TYR A 51 3.62 1.46 -3.66
C TYR A 51 5.03 1.98 -3.42
N LYS A 52 5.25 2.62 -2.27
CA LYS A 52 6.45 3.40 -1.98
C LYS A 52 6.80 3.39 -0.50
N TYR A 53 8.09 3.50 -0.20
CA TYR A 53 8.61 3.76 1.14
C TYR A 53 9.36 5.09 1.15
N THR A 54 9.49 5.69 2.33
CA THR A 54 10.39 6.81 2.60
C THR A 54 11.01 6.62 3.97
N GLN A 55 12.05 7.40 4.29
CA GLN A 55 12.71 7.31 5.59
C GLN A 55 11.73 7.57 6.74
N ASP A 56 10.72 8.42 6.52
CA ASP A 56 9.68 8.75 7.50
C ASP A 56 8.57 7.71 7.59
N SER A 57 8.38 6.87 6.57
CA SER A 57 7.32 5.85 6.55
C SER A 57 7.76 4.51 7.15
N LEU A 58 9.07 4.24 7.17
CA LEU A 58 9.62 2.95 7.62
C LEU A 58 9.16 2.59 9.05
N PRO A 59 8.84 1.30 9.31
CA PRO A 59 9.00 0.13 8.43
C PRO A 59 7.83 -0.06 7.43
N ASP A 60 6.85 0.83 7.44
CA ASP A 60 5.64 0.72 6.64
C ASP A 60 5.77 1.49 5.30
N PRO A 61 4.98 1.13 4.26
CA PRO A 61 4.90 1.94 3.06
C PRO A 61 4.18 3.27 3.37
N VAL A 62 4.31 4.24 2.46
CA VAL A 62 3.54 5.47 2.51
C VAL A 62 2.04 5.14 2.43
N VAL A 63 1.26 5.65 3.38
CA VAL A 63 -0.19 5.43 3.45
C VAL A 63 -0.95 6.63 2.89
N GLY A 64 -1.95 6.36 2.06
CA GLY A 64 -2.84 7.38 1.52
C GLY A 64 -3.60 6.88 0.29
N GLU A 65 -4.61 7.64 -0.13
CA GLU A 65 -5.46 7.29 -1.28
C GLU A 65 -4.67 7.10 -2.59
N SER A 66 -3.61 7.89 -2.78
CA SER A 66 -2.69 7.74 -3.92
C SER A 66 -1.59 6.70 -3.71
N TYR A 67 -1.51 6.10 -2.51
CA TYR A 67 -0.45 5.17 -2.13
C TYR A 67 -1.05 3.84 -1.63
N PHE A 68 -0.43 3.22 -0.63
CA PHE A 68 -1.03 2.11 0.07
C PHE A 68 -2.24 2.58 0.88
N PHE A 69 -3.39 1.94 0.68
CA PHE A 69 -4.52 2.06 1.57
C PHE A 69 -5.35 0.79 1.60
N LEU A 70 -6.16 0.68 2.65
CA LEU A 70 -7.25 -0.29 2.73
C LEU A 70 -8.55 0.50 2.74
N SER A 71 -9.50 0.12 1.88
CA SER A 71 -10.82 0.75 1.90
C SER A 71 -11.45 0.60 3.28
N ILE A 72 -11.97 1.70 3.82
CA ILE A 72 -12.78 1.68 5.02
C ILE A 72 -14.23 1.54 4.57
N ALA A 73 -14.91 0.57 5.15
CA ALA A 73 -16.30 0.31 4.87
C ALA A 73 -17.12 0.22 6.15
N GLN A 74 -18.40 0.52 6.01
CA GLN A 74 -19.37 0.49 7.08
C GLN A 74 -20.59 -0.30 6.65
N PHE A 75 -21.10 -1.14 7.55
CA PHE A 75 -22.42 -1.73 7.38
C PHE A 75 -23.48 -0.71 7.78
N ILE A 76 -24.43 -0.43 6.89
CA ILE A 76 -25.56 0.48 7.12
C ILE A 76 -26.81 -0.32 6.78
N ASP A 77 -27.69 -0.51 7.77
CA ASP A 77 -28.92 -1.30 7.65
C ASP A 77 -28.70 -2.72 7.07
N GLY A 78 -27.57 -3.34 7.43
CA GLY A 78 -27.20 -4.70 6.98
C GLY A 78 -26.46 -4.77 5.65
N GLU A 79 -26.34 -3.67 4.92
CA GLU A 79 -25.64 -3.58 3.64
C GLU A 79 -24.24 -2.97 3.78
N TYR A 80 -23.29 -3.44 2.98
CA TYR A 80 -21.89 -2.98 2.99
C TYR A 80 -21.71 -1.78 2.08
N TYR A 81 -21.11 -0.70 2.59
CA TYR A 81 -20.75 0.47 1.80
C TYR A 81 -19.31 0.90 2.05
N VAL A 82 -18.57 1.17 0.99
CA VAL A 82 -17.26 1.85 1.10
C VAL A 82 -17.48 3.31 1.49
N ILE A 83 -16.84 3.78 2.57
CA ILE A 83 -16.95 5.15 3.07
C ILE A 83 -15.68 5.99 2.86
N TRP A 84 -14.55 5.33 2.59
CA TRP A 84 -13.27 5.93 2.22
C TRP A 84 -12.42 4.88 1.47
N PRO A 85 -11.61 5.22 0.46
CA PRO A 85 -11.25 6.57 -0.01
C PRO A 85 -12.37 7.26 -0.80
N GLU A 86 -12.22 8.58 -1.01
CA GLU A 86 -13.26 9.38 -1.69
C GLU A 86 -13.46 8.92 -3.14
N SER A 87 -12.38 8.52 -3.85
CA SER A 87 -12.44 7.97 -5.21
C SER A 87 -13.28 6.70 -5.36
N ARG A 88 -13.55 5.97 -4.27
CA ARG A 88 -14.32 4.71 -4.28
C ARG A 88 -15.50 4.74 -3.33
N LYS A 89 -15.86 5.93 -2.85
CA LYS A 89 -16.88 6.10 -1.81
C LYS A 89 -18.27 5.88 -2.37
N GLU A 90 -19.02 5.03 -1.67
CA GLU A 90 -20.41 4.68 -1.97
C GLU A 90 -21.37 5.35 -0.98
N SER A 91 -20.90 5.65 0.24
CA SER A 91 -21.70 6.32 1.29
C SER A 91 -20.85 7.19 2.21
N GLY A 92 -21.50 8.10 2.94
CA GLY A 92 -20.88 8.82 4.06
C GLY A 92 -20.83 7.99 5.34
N PHE A 93 -19.90 8.31 6.25
CA PHE A 93 -19.89 7.71 7.59
C PHE A 93 -21.20 8.03 8.34
N GLN A 94 -21.80 7.04 8.96
CA GLN A 94 -23.00 7.18 9.77
C GLN A 94 -22.74 6.74 11.21
N ILE A 95 -23.17 7.51 12.20
CA ILE A 95 -23.13 7.06 13.60
C ILE A 95 -24.27 6.06 13.77
N GLN A 96 -23.95 4.81 14.10
CA GLN A 96 -24.98 3.83 14.44
C GLN A 96 -25.57 4.13 15.82
N SER A 97 -26.89 4.25 15.91
CA SER A 97 -27.59 4.40 17.19
C SER A 97 -27.61 3.07 17.95
N THR A 98 -27.01 3.01 19.14
CA THR A 98 -27.07 1.83 20.02
C THR A 98 -28.36 1.78 20.83
N THR A 99 -29.53 1.97 20.21
CA THR A 99 -30.80 2.09 20.94
C THR A 99 -31.41 0.74 21.36
N ASN A 100 -30.81 -0.40 21.00
CA ASN A 100 -31.28 -1.72 21.45
C ASN A 100 -30.23 -2.42 22.31
N ARG A 101 -30.13 -2.01 23.58
CA ARG A 101 -29.68 -2.86 24.69
C ARG A 101 -30.64 -2.61 25.85
N ASP A 102 -31.84 -3.14 25.71
CA ASP A 102 -32.74 -3.43 26.84
C ASP A 102 -32.32 -4.77 27.48
#